data_AF-A0A377XNR5-F1
#
_entry.id   AF-A0A377XNR5-F1
#
_cell.length_a   1.000
_cell.length_b   1.000
_cell.length_c   1.000
_cell.angle_alpha   90.00
_cell.angle_beta   90.00
_cell.angle_gamma   90.00
#
_symmetry.space_group_name_H-M   'P 1'
#
loop_
_entity.id
_entity.type
_entity.pdbx_description
1 polymer ?
#
loop_
_entity_poly.entity_id
_entity_poly.type
_entity_poly.pdbx_seq_one_letter_code
_entity_poly.pdbx_strand_id
1 'polypeptide(L)'
;MTSEAVFIQVGALADGFAPHGNLLATASLPAGENFTFYVAGSEPQQLVIEDEQTLSWNGKRAPWRATALRPDILFIDFLDPERG
;
A
#
# COMPACT_ATOMS: atom_id res chain seq x y z
N MET A 1 3.90 13.92 -40.87
CA MET A 1 3.24 12.87 -40.06
C MET A 1 3.27 13.33 -38.63
N THR A 2 2.12 13.69 -38.07
CA THR A 2 1.98 13.90 -36.62
C THR A 2 1.85 12.52 -36.00
N SER A 3 2.87 12.06 -35.28
CA SER A 3 2.81 10.77 -34.60
C SER A 3 1.83 10.88 -33.44
N GLU A 4 0.68 10.21 -33.50
CA GLU A 4 -0.17 10.06 -32.32
C GLU A 4 0.50 9.12 -31.31
N ALA A 5 0.42 9.48 -30.03
CA ALA A 5 0.93 8.65 -28.95
C ALA A 5 -0.02 7.47 -28.73
N VAL A 6 0.54 6.25 -28.64
CA VAL A 6 -0.21 5.04 -28.28
C VAL A 6 -0.16 4.86 -26.77
N PHE A 7 -1.32 4.75 -26.15
CA PHE A 7 -1.45 4.48 -24.73
C PHE A 7 -1.47 2.96 -24.48
N ILE A 8 -0.90 2.54 -23.35
CA ILE A 8 -0.89 1.15 -22.89
C ILE A 8 -1.74 0.99 -21.63
N GLN A 9 -2.21 -0.24 -21.39
CA GLN A 9 -2.91 -0.60 -20.16
C GLN A 9 -1.95 -0.59 -18.97
N VAL A 10 -2.47 -0.32 -17.76
CA VAL A 10 -1.66 -0.28 -16.53
C VAL A 10 -0.98 -1.62 -16.24
N GLY A 11 -1.60 -2.75 -16.62
CA GLY A 11 -0.95 -4.07 -16.50
C GLY A 11 0.33 -4.18 -17.34
N ALA A 12 0.28 -3.76 -18.61
CA ALA A 12 1.44 -3.74 -19.48
C ALA A 12 2.53 -2.77 -18.98
N LEU A 13 2.12 -1.69 -18.30
CA LEU A 13 3.06 -0.80 -17.62
C LEU A 13 3.71 -1.50 -16.42
N ALA A 14 2.94 -2.20 -15.58
CA ALA A 14 3.46 -2.93 -14.43
C ALA A 14 4.49 -4.00 -14.85
N ASP A 15 4.22 -4.71 -15.95
CA ASP A 15 5.16 -5.68 -16.53
C ASP A 15 6.48 -5.03 -16.94
N GLY A 16 6.43 -3.81 -17.48
CA GLY A 16 7.62 -3.03 -17.83
C GLY A 16 8.43 -2.54 -16.63
N PHE A 17 7.79 -2.37 -15.47
CA PHE A 17 8.42 -1.91 -14.21
C PHE A 17 8.92 -3.06 -13.33
N ALA A 18 8.43 -4.28 -13.54
CA ALA A 18 8.76 -5.42 -12.68
C ALA A 18 10.26 -5.82 -12.73
N PRO A 19 10.93 -5.91 -13.91
CA PRO A 19 12.35 -6.22 -13.96
C PRO A 19 13.19 -5.03 -13.49
N HIS A 20 14.15 -5.28 -12.60
CA HIS A 20 15.12 -4.28 -12.13
C HIS A 20 14.50 -2.98 -11.58
N GLY A 21 13.30 -3.07 -11.01
CA GLY A 21 12.68 -1.95 -10.32
C GLY A 21 13.55 -1.49 -9.14
N ASN A 22 13.86 -0.18 -9.08
CA ASN A 22 14.58 0.43 -7.96
C ASN A 22 13.64 0.64 -6.76
N LEU A 23 13.02 -0.45 -6.31
CA LEU A 23 12.08 -0.45 -5.19
C LEU A 23 12.84 -0.43 -3.87
N LEU A 24 12.25 0.24 -2.88
CA LEU A 24 12.72 0.15 -1.50
C LEU A 24 12.48 -1.28 -0.98
N ALA A 25 13.36 -1.73 -0.09
CA ALA A 25 13.14 -2.98 0.64
C ALA A 25 11.87 -2.87 1.51
N THR A 26 11.18 -3.99 1.66
CA THR A 26 10.01 -4.07 2.53
C THR A 26 10.41 -3.87 3.99
N ALA A 27 9.66 -3.03 4.68
CA ALA A 27 9.77 -2.85 6.12
C ALA A 27 8.78 -3.79 6.82
N SER A 28 9.24 -4.46 7.87
CA SER A 28 8.39 -5.28 8.74
C SER A 28 7.84 -4.44 9.90
N LEU A 29 6.59 -4.67 10.26
CA LEU A 29 6.00 -4.19 11.52
C LEU A 29 5.68 -5.39 12.42
N PRO A 30 5.75 -5.22 13.75
CA PRO A 30 5.35 -6.29 14.67
C PRO A 30 3.86 -6.56 14.58
N ALA A 31 3.47 -7.83 14.72
CA ALA A 31 2.08 -8.21 14.90
C ALA A 31 1.50 -7.55 16.16
N GLY A 32 0.28 -7.04 16.05
CA GLY A 32 -0.40 -6.27 17.09
C GLY A 32 -0.14 -4.76 17.05
N GLU A 33 0.75 -4.26 16.19
CA GLU A 33 0.94 -2.83 15.98
C GLU A 33 -0.40 -2.20 15.54
N ASN A 34 -0.83 -1.13 16.22
CA ASN A 34 -2.15 -0.54 16.03
C ASN A 34 -2.05 0.98 15.84
N PHE A 35 -2.62 1.46 14.74
CA PHE A 35 -2.73 2.87 14.41
C PHE A 35 -4.19 3.31 14.38
N THR A 36 -4.49 4.38 15.10
CA THR A 36 -5.79 5.07 14.99
C THR A 36 -5.58 6.41 14.29
N PHE A 37 -6.24 6.57 13.14
CA PHE A 37 -6.18 7.79 12.35
C PHE A 37 -7.42 8.64 12.60
N TYR A 38 -7.18 9.89 12.99
CA TYR A 38 -8.24 10.88 13.21
C TYR A 38 -8.25 11.86 12.03
N VAL A 39 -9.32 11.80 11.24
CA VAL A 39 -9.53 12.72 10.11
C VAL A 39 -10.73 13.61 10.44
N ALA A 40 -10.55 14.91 10.32
CA ALA A 40 -11.60 15.88 10.67
C ALA A 40 -12.90 15.58 9.91
N GLY A 41 -14.00 15.43 10.64
CA GLY A 41 -15.33 15.13 10.06
C GLY A 41 -15.57 13.67 9.68
N SER A 42 -14.73 12.74 10.16
CA SER A 42 -14.86 11.29 9.91
C SER A 42 -14.81 10.52 11.23
N GLU A 43 -15.38 9.31 11.24
CA GLU A 43 -15.12 8.36 12.32
C GLU A 43 -13.64 7.94 12.31
N PRO A 44 -13.01 7.71 13.48
CA PRO A 44 -11.64 7.25 13.56
C PRO A 44 -11.44 5.96 12.76
N GLN A 45 -10.38 5.91 11.96
CA GLN A 45 -10.01 4.72 11.20
C GLN A 45 -8.98 3.92 11.97
N GLN A 46 -9.12 2.60 12.02
CA GLN A 46 -8.20 1.71 12.71
C GLN A 46 -7.45 0.81 11.73
N LEU A 47 -6.14 0.72 11.93
CA LEU A 47 -5.26 -0.20 11.22
C LEU A 47 -4.52 -1.04 12.24
N VAL A 48 -4.66 -2.35 12.15
CA VAL A 48 -3.94 -3.32 13.00
C VAL A 48 -3.10 -4.22 12.12
N ILE A 49 -1.81 -4.36 12.42
CA ILE A 49 -0.95 -5.36 11.80
C ILE A 49 -1.26 -6.70 12.45
N GLU A 50 -1.77 -7.67 11.68
CA GLU A 50 -2.06 -8.99 12.21
C GLU A 50 -0.84 -9.91 12.07
N ASP A 51 -0.20 -9.89 10.90
CA ASP A 51 1.00 -10.65 10.57
C ASP A 51 1.76 -10.02 9.38
N GLU A 52 2.81 -10.69 8.91
CA GLU A 52 3.67 -10.23 7.81
C GLU A 52 2.93 -10.03 6.47
N GLN A 53 1.77 -10.67 6.29
CA GLN A 53 1.02 -10.64 5.03
C GLN A 53 -0.36 -10.00 5.18
N THR A 54 -0.84 -9.81 6.40
CA THR A 54 -2.20 -9.36 6.69
C THR A 54 -2.24 -8.16 7.62
N LEU A 55 -2.99 -7.14 7.22
CA LEU A 55 -3.46 -6.08 8.09
C LEU A 55 -4.98 -6.12 8.20
N SER A 56 -5.51 -5.55 9.28
CA SER A 56 -6.93 -5.29 9.49
C SER A 56 -7.20 -3.80 9.36
N TRP A 57 -8.01 -3.41 8.38
CA TRP A 57 -8.50 -2.04 8.19
C TRP A 57 -9.96 -1.98 8.64
N ASN A 58 -10.23 -1.26 9.74
CA ASN A 58 -11.55 -1.20 10.38
C ASN A 58 -12.19 -2.58 10.60
N GLY A 59 -11.38 -3.58 10.96
CA GLY A 59 -11.82 -4.96 11.19
C GLY A 59 -11.88 -5.84 9.94
N LYS A 60 -11.58 -5.31 8.75
CA LYS A 60 -11.53 -6.07 7.49
C LYS A 60 -10.11 -6.37 7.08
N ARG A 61 -9.83 -7.63 6.76
CA ARG A 61 -8.49 -8.12 6.44
C ARG A 61 -8.11 -7.76 4.99
N ALA A 62 -6.88 -7.31 4.79
CA ALA A 62 -6.32 -7.03 3.47
C ALA A 62 -4.83 -7.42 3.39
N PRO A 63 -4.36 -7.85 2.21
CA PRO A 63 -2.93 -7.95 1.96
C PRO A 63 -2.30 -6.56 1.96
N TRP A 64 -1.06 -6.47 2.42
CA TRP A 64 -0.39 -5.19 2.59
C TRP A 64 1.10 -5.27 2.32
N ARG A 65 1.72 -4.09 2.21
CA ARG A 65 3.16 -3.92 2.25
C ARG A 65 3.51 -2.63 2.99
N ALA A 66 4.69 -2.59 3.58
CA ALA A 66 5.29 -1.35 4.04
C ALA A 66 6.70 -1.15 3.50
N THR A 67 7.09 0.10 3.38
CA THR A 67 8.46 0.52 3.04
C THR A 67 8.83 1.75 3.88
N ALA A 68 10.11 1.87 4.24
CA ALA A 68 10.62 3.02 4.97
C ALA A 68 11.44 3.90 4.02
N LEU A 69 10.91 5.09 3.68
CA LEU A 69 11.66 6.07 2.87
C LEU A 69 12.77 6.74 3.69
N ARG A 70 12.51 6.91 4.98
CA ARG A 70 13.42 7.41 6.02
C ARG A 70 13.18 6.59 7.29
N PRO A 71 14.12 6.54 8.25
CA PRO A 71 13.95 5.74 9.47
C PRO A 71 12.62 5.97 10.20
N ASP A 72 12.15 7.21 10.23
CA ASP A 72 10.95 7.60 10.97
C ASP A 72 9.72 7.83 10.06
N ILE A 73 9.79 7.48 8.77
CA ILE A 73 8.69 7.66 7.82
C ILE A 73 8.39 6.32 7.14
N LEU A 74 7.23 5.78 7.51
CA LEU A 74 6.71 4.54 6.94
C LEU A 74 5.62 4.84 5.92
N PHE A 75 5.70 4.16 4.77
CA PHE A 75 4.63 4.09 3.79
C PHE A 75 3.98 2.72 3.87
N ILE A 76 2.71 2.67 4.25
CA ILE A 76 1.88 1.45 4.29
C ILE A 76 0.90 1.51 3.11
N ASP A 77 0.85 0.44 2.32
CA ASP A 77 0.05 0.34 1.10
C ASP A 77 -0.77 -0.95 1.10
N PHE A 78 -2.05 -0.81 0.82
CA PHE A 78 -3.02 -1.90 0.70
C PHE A 78 -4.21 -1.44 -0.13
N LEU A 79 -4.92 -2.40 -0.74
CA LEU A 79 -6.19 -2.12 -1.40
C LEU A 79 -7.30 -2.06 -0.35
N ASP A 80 -8.14 -1.03 -0.41
CA ASP A 80 -9.27 -0.89 0.51
C ASP A 80 -10.22 -2.10 0.40
N PRO A 81 -10.33 -2.93 1.45
CA PRO A 81 -11.15 -4.14 1.42
C PRO A 81 -12.65 -3.85 1.36
N GLU A 82 -13.09 -2.60 1.54
CA GLU A 82 -14.49 -2.22 1.38
C GLU A 82 -14.86 -1.81 -0.05
N ARG A 83 -13.86 -1.55 -0.88
CA ARG A 83 -14.02 -1.09 -2.26
C ARG A 83 -13.63 -2.13 -3.32
N GLY A 84 -13.17 -3.30 -2.87
CA GLY A 84 -12.77 -4.44 -3.70
C GLY A 84 -13.93 -5.23 -4.27
#